data_AF-A0A1X7BYN5-F1
#
_entry.id   AF-A0A1X7BYN5-F1
#
_cell.length_a   1.000
_cell.length_b   1.000
_cell.length_c   1.000
_cell.angle_alpha   90.00
_cell.angle_beta   90.00
_cell.angle_gamma   90.00
#
_symmetry.space_group_name_H-M   'P 1'
#
loop_
_entity.id
_entity.type
_entity.pdbx_description
1 polymer ?
#
loop_
_entity_poly.entity_id
_entity_poly.type
_entity_poly.pdbx_seq_one_letter_code
_entity_poly.pdbx_strand_id
1 'polypeptide(L)'
;MARSLTDTLDRLAASGKLDKFSKGEQATEGGAQQIVISEIEPDPDQPRRVFDKDKLRSLSESIAVQGVLQPITVRPKNADGKHLIIMGERRWRAAQLARLTHIPAIVREATVELRAIQLTENVQRADLTTMEIAQAVGQMRAVGKKRQEIAKALGWSESAVSRYAGIAKMPDELQALARANAPVLALSDLGSLWKKDEGAVRAFLAGTPVEDITRVTVAALRAEIDARQDAHSNDNTDQPEQIVARPTMLSSPSDETAPDQQSEMTRSQPGPVAILCRHGVAIGRILTDRKPSTNKALLVSFDDGARLEEIPLSEIELVDVIDA
;
A
#
# COMPACT_ATOMS: atom_id res chain seq x y z
N MET A 1 -24.58 -21.71 -33.72
CA MET A 1 -24.73 -23.04 -33.12
C MET A 1 -24.12 -23.03 -31.72
N ALA A 2 -24.96 -23.02 -30.69
CA ALA A 2 -24.53 -22.96 -29.29
C ALA A 2 -23.99 -24.33 -28.86
N ARG A 3 -22.73 -24.39 -28.41
CA ARG A 3 -22.15 -25.59 -27.81
C ARG A 3 -22.75 -25.76 -26.40
N SER A 4 -23.45 -26.87 -26.18
CA SER A 4 -24.09 -27.20 -24.91
C SER A 4 -23.05 -27.33 -23.78
N LEU A 5 -23.37 -26.82 -22.60
CA LEU A 5 -22.57 -26.93 -21.37
C LEU A 5 -22.17 -28.38 -21.04
N THR A 6 -23.01 -29.36 -21.41
CA THR A 6 -22.72 -30.80 -21.26
C THR A 6 -21.49 -31.23 -22.04
N ASP A 7 -21.31 -30.69 -23.25
CA ASP A 7 -20.22 -31.03 -24.16
C ASP A 7 -18.85 -30.50 -23.68
N THR A 8 -18.89 -29.55 -22.74
CA THR A 8 -17.70 -28.97 -22.10
C THR A 8 -17.30 -29.78 -20.85
N LEU A 9 -18.29 -30.29 -20.12
CA LEU A 9 -18.10 -31.15 -18.94
C LEU A 9 -17.56 -32.53 -19.33
N ASP A 10 -18.06 -33.12 -20.42
CA ASP A 10 -17.59 -34.43 -20.90
C ASP A 10 -16.13 -34.38 -21.39
N ARG A 11 -15.70 -33.25 -21.98
CA ARG A 11 -14.30 -33.05 -22.37
C ARG A 11 -13.36 -32.87 -21.19
N LEU A 12 -13.83 -32.23 -20.11
CA LEU A 12 -13.07 -32.09 -18.86
C LEU A 12 -12.93 -33.43 -18.12
N ALA A 13 -13.94 -34.30 -18.22
CA ALA A 13 -13.91 -35.65 -17.65
C ALA A 13 -12.91 -36.54 -18.40
N ALA A 14 -12.93 -36.49 -19.74
CA ALA A 14 -12.02 -37.26 -20.60
C ALA A 14 -10.54 -36.83 -20.47
N SER A 15 -10.25 -35.59 -20.06
CA SER A 15 -8.88 -35.10 -19.93
C SER A 15 -8.20 -35.44 -18.58
N GLY A 16 -8.86 -36.19 -17.69
CA GLY A 16 -8.33 -36.50 -16.35
C GLY A 16 -8.06 -35.28 -15.47
N LYS A 17 -8.60 -34.10 -15.83
CA LYS A 17 -8.41 -32.85 -15.07
C LYS A 17 -9.43 -32.69 -13.94
N LEU A 18 -10.56 -33.39 -14.01
CA LEU A 18 -11.52 -33.46 -12.90
C LEU A 18 -10.95 -34.16 -11.66
N ASP A 19 -10.10 -35.18 -11.86
CA ASP A 19 -9.41 -35.86 -10.75
C ASP A 19 -8.36 -34.97 -10.07
N LYS A 20 -7.84 -33.95 -10.76
CA LYS A 20 -6.94 -32.95 -10.16
C LYS A 20 -7.66 -31.90 -9.31
N PHE A 21 -8.97 -31.76 -9.44
CA PHE A 21 -9.79 -30.92 -8.55
C PHE A 21 -10.38 -31.72 -7.38
N SER A 22 -10.50 -33.05 -7.50
CA SER A 22 -10.97 -33.93 -6.43
C SER A 22 -9.85 -34.44 -5.51
N LYS A 23 -8.63 -34.64 -6.04
CA LYS A 23 -7.44 -34.96 -5.23
C LYS A 23 -6.64 -33.72 -4.89
N GLY A 24 -7.01 -33.09 -3.78
CA GLY A 24 -6.07 -32.32 -2.99
C GLY A 24 -5.04 -33.26 -2.34
N GLU A 25 -3.91 -33.48 -3.00
CA GLU A 25 -2.66 -33.86 -2.32
C GLU A 25 -2.00 -32.54 -1.87
N GLN A 26 -1.85 -32.23 -0.59
CA GLN A 26 -1.23 -33.05 0.46
C GLN A 26 -1.93 -32.87 1.83
N ALA A 27 -2.23 -33.98 2.51
CA ALA A 27 -2.46 -34.05 3.96
C ALA A 27 -1.13 -33.77 4.68
N THR A 28 -1.08 -33.01 5.78
CA THR A 28 -1.41 -33.37 7.17
C THR A 28 -1.71 -32.06 7.95
N GLU A 29 -2.66 -31.88 8.87
CA GLU A 29 -3.46 -32.71 9.76
C GLU A 29 -4.93 -32.22 9.77
N GLY A 30 -5.90 -33.12 10.03
CA GLY A 30 -7.31 -32.78 10.22
C GLY A 30 -8.18 -32.85 8.96
N GLY A 31 -8.74 -34.04 8.67
CA GLY A 31 -9.85 -34.16 7.72
C GLY A 31 -11.08 -33.39 8.21
N ALA A 32 -11.98 -32.99 7.30
CA ALA A 32 -13.20 -32.27 7.67
C ALA A 32 -14.05 -33.12 8.63
N GLN A 33 -14.43 -32.53 9.76
CA GLN A 33 -15.22 -33.15 10.82
C GLN A 33 -16.60 -32.50 10.88
N GLN A 34 -17.63 -33.24 11.31
CA GLN A 34 -18.95 -32.66 11.55
C GLN A 34 -18.94 -32.00 12.94
N ILE A 35 -19.04 -30.67 12.98
CA ILE A 35 -19.07 -29.89 14.23
C ILE A 35 -20.48 -29.36 14.45
N VAL A 36 -20.93 -29.40 15.71
CA VAL A 36 -22.23 -28.86 16.10
C VAL A 36 -22.25 -27.35 15.88
N ILE A 37 -23.27 -26.85 15.17
CA ILE A 37 -23.32 -25.44 14.78
C ILE A 37 -23.34 -24.48 15.99
N SER A 38 -23.94 -24.91 17.12
CA SER A 38 -23.98 -24.14 18.37
C SER A 38 -22.62 -24.05 19.08
N GLU A 39 -21.66 -24.89 18.73
CA GLU A 39 -20.28 -24.82 19.23
C GLU A 39 -19.40 -23.89 18.40
N ILE A 40 -19.90 -23.32 17.30
CA ILE A 40 -19.14 -22.44 16.42
C ILE A 40 -19.61 -21.00 16.60
N GLU A 41 -18.67 -20.07 16.71
CA GLU A 41 -18.93 -18.65 16.83
C GLU A 41 -18.13 -17.85 15.77
N PRO A 42 -18.69 -16.74 15.26
CA PRO A 42 -17.95 -15.87 14.35
C PRO A 42 -16.82 -15.17 15.11
N ASP A 43 -15.70 -14.97 14.43
CA ASP A 43 -14.63 -14.13 14.97
C ASP A 43 -15.16 -12.66 15.02
N PRO A 44 -15.17 -12.00 16.19
CA PRO A 44 -15.72 -10.64 16.35
C PRO A 44 -15.02 -9.60 15.48
N ASP A 45 -13.80 -9.89 15.06
CA ASP A 45 -12.99 -9.02 14.19
C ASP A 45 -13.25 -9.26 12.69
N GLN A 46 -14.27 -10.05 12.32
CA GLN A 46 -14.62 -10.25 10.91
C GLN A 46 -15.14 -8.96 10.27
N PRO A 47 -14.55 -8.53 9.13
CA PRO A 47 -14.87 -7.24 8.51
C PRO A 47 -16.26 -7.24 7.86
N ARG A 48 -16.73 -8.40 7.40
CA ARG A 48 -18.07 -8.51 6.82
C ARG A 48 -19.11 -8.53 7.94
N ARG A 49 -19.64 -7.35 8.28
CA ARG A 49 -20.74 -7.20 9.24
C ARG A 49 -22.12 -7.21 8.57
N VAL A 50 -22.19 -6.75 7.33
CA VAL A 50 -23.44 -6.66 6.55
C VAL A 50 -23.53 -7.82 5.55
N PHE A 51 -24.63 -8.55 5.59
CA PHE A 51 -24.93 -9.63 4.67
C PHE A 51 -26.25 -9.35 3.98
N ASP A 52 -26.21 -9.40 2.65
CA ASP A 52 -27.39 -9.38 1.80
C ASP A 52 -28.30 -10.56 2.16
N LYS A 53 -29.49 -10.26 2.69
CA LYS A 53 -30.42 -11.24 3.23
C LYS A 53 -30.96 -12.18 2.15
N ASP A 54 -31.14 -11.69 0.93
CA ASP A 54 -31.70 -12.47 -0.17
C ASP A 54 -30.67 -13.47 -0.70
N LYS A 55 -29.42 -13.03 -0.86
CA LYS A 55 -28.31 -13.93 -1.22
C LYS A 55 -28.02 -14.97 -0.14
N LEU A 56 -28.19 -14.62 1.13
CA LEU A 56 -28.01 -15.57 2.24
C LEU A 56 -29.15 -16.59 2.29
N ARG A 57 -30.39 -16.18 2.03
CA ARG A 57 -31.56 -17.07 1.95
C ARG A 57 -31.42 -18.07 0.79
N SER A 58 -31.05 -17.60 -0.41
CA SER A 58 -30.81 -18.47 -1.56
C SER A 58 -29.70 -19.50 -1.28
N LEU A 59 -28.62 -19.11 -0.60
CA LEU A 59 -27.58 -20.04 -0.18
C LEU A 59 -28.09 -21.05 0.86
N SER A 60 -28.95 -20.61 1.78
CA SER A 60 -29.56 -21.46 2.79
C SER A 60 -30.47 -22.52 2.17
N GLU A 61 -31.27 -22.17 1.16
CA GLU A 61 -32.11 -23.11 0.41
C GLU A 61 -31.28 -24.18 -0.31
N SER A 62 -30.18 -23.77 -0.95
CA SER A 62 -29.23 -24.72 -1.57
C SER A 62 -28.58 -25.65 -0.53
N ILE A 63 -28.15 -25.10 0.62
CA ILE A 63 -27.55 -25.88 1.72
C ILE A 63 -28.57 -26.82 2.37
N ALA A 64 -29.86 -26.46 2.43
CA ALA A 64 -30.89 -27.33 2.98
C ALA A 64 -31.07 -28.60 2.14
N VAL A 65 -30.87 -28.52 0.83
CA VAL A 65 -31.01 -29.66 -0.10
C VAL A 65 -29.71 -30.47 -0.21
N GLN A 66 -28.57 -29.80 -0.38
CA GLN A 66 -27.31 -30.45 -0.73
C GLN A 66 -26.34 -30.60 0.45
N GLY A 67 -26.67 -30.00 1.59
CA GLY A 67 -25.72 -29.81 2.69
C GLY A 67 -24.63 -28.82 2.32
N VAL A 68 -23.64 -28.69 3.20
CA VAL A 68 -22.48 -27.82 2.98
C VAL A 68 -21.39 -28.63 2.28
N LEU A 69 -21.23 -28.43 0.96
CA LEU A 69 -20.28 -29.19 0.14
C LEU A 69 -18.82 -28.87 0.48
N GLN A 70 -18.51 -27.59 0.68
CA GLN A 70 -17.17 -27.15 1.07
C GLN A 70 -17.12 -26.94 2.58
N PRO A 71 -16.21 -27.60 3.31
CA PRO A 71 -16.05 -27.41 4.74
C PRO A 71 -15.68 -25.96 5.11
N ILE A 72 -16.17 -25.48 6.26
CA ILE A 72 -15.68 -24.23 6.86
C ILE A 72 -14.33 -24.47 7.55
N THR A 73 -13.60 -23.41 7.88
CA THR A 73 -12.34 -23.53 8.65
C THR A 73 -12.50 -22.81 9.98
N VAL A 74 -12.17 -23.50 11.07
CA VAL A 74 -12.34 -23.00 12.43
C VAL A 74 -11.08 -23.22 13.26
N ARG A 75 -10.87 -22.38 14.30
CA ARG A 75 -9.86 -22.61 15.33
C ARG A 75 -10.28 -23.76 16.25
N PRO A 76 -9.36 -24.40 16.98
CA PRO A 76 -9.71 -25.32 18.06
C PRO A 76 -10.57 -24.63 19.13
N LYS A 77 -11.21 -25.42 20.00
CA LYS A 77 -12.07 -24.90 21.05
C LYS A 77 -11.29 -23.94 21.96
N ASN A 78 -11.84 -22.75 22.20
CA ASN A 78 -11.36 -21.82 23.20
C ASN A 78 -11.70 -22.32 24.63
N ALA A 79 -11.34 -21.52 25.66
CA ALA A 79 -11.64 -21.85 27.06
C ALA A 79 -13.14 -22.04 27.34
N ASP A 80 -14.00 -21.41 26.53
CA ASP A 80 -15.47 -21.48 26.62
C ASP A 80 -16.06 -22.66 25.82
N GLY A 81 -15.21 -23.52 25.23
CA GLY A 81 -15.62 -24.68 24.45
C GLY A 81 -16.14 -24.35 23.04
N LYS A 82 -15.88 -23.14 22.53
CA LYS A 82 -16.34 -22.66 21.22
C LYS A 82 -15.22 -22.64 20.17
N HIS A 83 -15.60 -22.94 18.93
CA HIS A 83 -14.77 -22.85 17.74
C HIS A 83 -14.95 -21.49 17.07
N LEU A 84 -13.86 -20.74 16.90
CA LEU A 84 -13.89 -19.46 16.17
C LEU A 84 -13.74 -19.66 14.66
N ILE A 85 -14.62 -19.04 13.87
CA ILE A 85 -14.58 -19.13 12.40
C ILE A 85 -13.36 -18.38 11.84
N ILE A 86 -12.50 -19.10 11.13
CA ILE A 86 -11.40 -18.55 10.33
C ILE A 86 -11.90 -18.18 8.93
N MET A 87 -12.63 -19.09 8.28
CA MET A 87 -13.18 -18.90 6.93
C MET A 87 -14.54 -19.61 6.77
N GLY A 88 -15.42 -19.01 5.95
CA GLY A 88 -16.69 -19.63 5.57
C GLY A 88 -17.90 -19.16 6.41
N GLU A 89 -17.83 -17.98 7.02
CA GLU A 89 -18.93 -17.45 7.86
C GLU A 89 -20.28 -17.41 7.14
N ARG A 90 -20.33 -17.05 5.85
CA ARG A 90 -21.57 -17.09 5.05
C ARG A 90 -22.20 -18.48 5.02
N ARG A 91 -21.39 -19.53 4.91
CA ARG A 91 -21.84 -20.92 4.90
C ARG A 91 -22.37 -21.32 6.27
N TRP A 92 -21.69 -20.93 7.35
CA TRP A 92 -22.18 -21.15 8.72
C TRP A 92 -23.51 -20.43 8.98
N ARG A 93 -23.65 -19.15 8.61
CA ARG A 93 -24.91 -18.41 8.74
C ARG A 93 -26.04 -19.02 7.91
N ALA A 94 -25.75 -19.42 6.67
CA ALA A 94 -26.75 -20.06 5.81
C ALA A 94 -27.14 -21.46 6.32
N ALA A 95 -26.21 -22.21 6.92
CA ALA A 95 -26.48 -23.49 7.58
C ALA A 95 -27.34 -23.34 8.84
N GLN A 96 -27.14 -22.27 9.61
CA GLN A 96 -28.05 -21.91 10.72
C GLN A 96 -29.47 -21.62 10.22
N LEU A 97 -29.60 -20.82 9.16
CA LEU A 97 -30.90 -20.53 8.56
C LEU A 97 -31.57 -21.79 7.99
N ALA A 98 -30.77 -22.72 7.48
CA ALA A 98 -31.23 -24.03 7.00
C ALA A 98 -31.55 -25.01 8.14
N ARG A 99 -31.36 -24.60 9.41
CA ARG A 99 -31.60 -25.40 10.62
C ARG A 99 -30.81 -26.71 10.65
N LEU A 100 -29.61 -26.72 10.08
CA LEU A 100 -28.70 -27.84 10.24
C LEU A 100 -28.22 -27.93 11.69
N THR A 101 -28.01 -29.14 12.19
CA THR A 101 -27.44 -29.37 13.53
C THR A 101 -25.92 -29.43 13.50
N HIS A 102 -25.35 -29.92 12.40
CA HIS A 102 -23.92 -30.09 12.20
C HIS A 102 -23.49 -29.49 10.86
N ILE A 103 -22.24 -29.05 10.80
CA ILE A 103 -21.61 -28.54 9.58
C ILE A 103 -20.20 -29.14 9.42
N PRO A 104 -19.78 -29.54 8.20
CA PRO A 104 -18.41 -29.96 7.96
C PRO A 104 -17.45 -28.78 8.18
N ALA A 105 -16.48 -28.99 9.05
CA ALA A 105 -15.49 -28.00 9.44
C ALA A 105 -14.11 -28.64 9.54
N ILE A 106 -13.09 -27.92 9.10
CA ILE A 106 -11.69 -28.28 9.29
C ILE A 106 -11.20 -27.48 10.49
N VAL A 107 -10.85 -28.18 11.57
CA VAL A 107 -10.23 -27.57 12.75
C VAL A 107 -8.75 -27.38 12.45
N ARG A 108 -8.29 -26.14 12.44
CA ARG A 108 -6.87 -25.81 12.29
C ARG A 108 -6.47 -24.83 13.36
N GLU A 109 -5.33 -25.09 13.99
CA GLU A 109 -4.64 -24.05 14.74
C GLU A 109 -4.44 -22.82 13.85
N ALA A 110 -4.55 -21.63 14.44
CA ALA A 110 -4.33 -20.38 13.72
C ALA A 110 -2.84 -20.24 13.41
N THR A 111 -2.35 -21.04 12.46
CA THR A 111 -0.96 -21.01 12.02
C THR A 111 -0.65 -19.66 11.41
N VAL A 112 0.62 -19.29 11.43
CA VAL A 112 1.07 -18.03 10.87
C VAL A 112 0.76 -17.96 9.36
N GLU A 113 0.79 -19.09 8.63
CA GLU A 113 0.36 -19.14 7.23
C GLU A 113 -1.13 -18.82 7.05
N LEU A 114 -2.02 -19.35 7.90
CA LEU A 114 -3.45 -19.03 7.83
C LEU A 114 -3.71 -17.55 8.12
N ARG A 115 -3.01 -16.96 9.10
CA ARG A 115 -3.08 -15.52 9.36
C ARG A 115 -2.58 -14.70 8.19
N ALA A 116 -1.52 -15.13 7.51
CA ALA A 116 -1.00 -14.44 6.32
C ALA A 116 -1.99 -14.51 5.15
N ILE A 117 -2.68 -15.64 4.95
CA ILE A 117 -3.74 -15.78 3.94
C ILE A 117 -4.92 -14.85 4.26
N GLN A 118 -5.38 -14.81 5.51
CA GLN A 118 -6.44 -13.90 5.94
C GLN A 118 -6.03 -12.43 5.76
N LEU A 119 -4.80 -12.08 6.13
CA LEU A 119 -4.26 -10.74 5.93
C LEU A 119 -4.24 -10.38 4.44
N THR A 120 -3.82 -11.31 3.58
CA THR A 120 -3.76 -11.09 2.13
C THR A 120 -5.16 -10.87 1.55
N GLU A 121 -6.13 -11.70 1.93
CA GLU A 121 -7.53 -11.55 1.51
C GLU A 121 -8.13 -10.20 2.00
N ASN A 122 -7.90 -9.84 3.26
CA ASN A 122 -8.44 -8.62 3.85
C ASN A 122 -7.78 -7.36 3.25
N VAL A 123 -6.47 -7.39 3.00
CA VAL A 123 -5.77 -6.30 2.30
C VAL A 123 -6.28 -6.16 0.86
N GLN A 124 -6.49 -7.26 0.14
CA GLN A 124 -7.04 -7.23 -1.22
C GLN A 124 -8.47 -6.69 -1.28
N ARG A 125 -9.22 -6.77 -0.17
CA ARG A 125 -10.57 -6.20 -0.05
C ARG A 125 -10.59 -4.73 0.39
N ALA A 126 -9.42 -4.15 0.68
CA ALA A 126 -9.29 -2.83 1.31
C ALA A 126 -10.00 -2.75 2.67
N ASP A 127 -10.12 -3.88 3.38
CA ASP A 127 -10.87 -3.98 4.65
C ASP A 127 -10.03 -3.57 5.86
N LEU A 128 -8.71 -3.41 5.72
CA LEU A 128 -7.80 -3.11 6.82
C LEU A 128 -7.16 -1.74 6.70
N THR A 129 -7.12 -1.03 7.83
CA THR A 129 -6.34 0.17 8.03
C THR A 129 -4.84 -0.14 8.02
N THR A 130 -4.05 0.89 7.74
CA THR A 130 -2.58 0.81 7.77
C THR A 130 -2.05 0.33 9.13
N MET A 131 -2.70 0.68 10.24
CA MET A 131 -2.36 0.17 11.57
C MET A 131 -2.64 -1.32 11.75
N GLU A 132 -3.80 -1.81 11.32
CA GLU A 132 -4.15 -3.24 11.46
C GLU A 132 -3.18 -4.13 10.68
N ILE A 133 -2.78 -3.68 9.47
CA ILE A 133 -1.75 -4.35 8.69
C ILE A 133 -0.40 -4.35 9.43
N ALA A 134 0.00 -3.21 9.99
CA ALA A 134 1.23 -3.08 10.76
C ALA A 134 1.26 -4.01 11.97
N GLN A 135 0.14 -4.13 12.70
CA GLN A 135 -0.01 -5.03 13.84
C GLN A 135 0.06 -6.50 13.41
N ALA A 136 -0.61 -6.89 12.34
CA ALA A 136 -0.56 -8.26 11.82
C ALA A 136 0.87 -8.65 11.42
N VAL A 137 1.57 -7.77 10.70
CA VAL A 137 3.00 -7.95 10.37
C VAL A 137 3.86 -8.03 11.63
N GLY A 138 3.60 -7.18 12.62
CA GLY A 138 4.28 -7.19 13.92
C GLY A 138 4.12 -8.52 14.66
N GLN A 139 2.91 -9.06 14.71
CA GLN A 139 2.62 -10.36 15.32
C GLN A 139 3.37 -11.50 14.62
N MET A 140 3.40 -11.52 13.29
CA MET A 140 4.14 -12.53 12.54
C MET A 140 5.64 -12.49 12.88
N ARG A 141 6.20 -11.30 13.05
CA ARG A 141 7.59 -11.13 13.52
C ARG A 141 7.79 -11.56 14.97
N ALA A 142 6.83 -11.31 15.85
CA ALA A 142 6.91 -11.71 17.25
C ALA A 142 6.92 -13.24 17.43
N VAL A 143 6.25 -13.97 16.53
CA VAL A 143 6.28 -15.44 16.46
C VAL A 143 7.58 -15.98 15.79
N GLY A 144 8.53 -15.10 15.47
CA GLY A 144 9.86 -15.47 14.99
C GLY A 144 10.01 -15.62 13.48
N LYS A 145 8.97 -15.32 12.67
CA LYS A 145 9.11 -15.36 11.21
C LYS A 145 10.09 -14.30 10.71
N LYS A 146 10.93 -14.70 9.76
CA LYS A 146 11.86 -13.78 9.10
C LYS A 146 11.11 -12.89 8.11
N ARG A 147 11.68 -11.71 7.84
CA ARG A 147 11.11 -10.75 6.89
C ARG A 147 10.84 -11.37 5.51
N GLN A 148 11.77 -12.20 5.03
CA GLN A 148 11.66 -12.94 3.78
C GLN A 148 10.47 -13.90 3.73
N GLU A 149 10.22 -14.60 4.84
CA GLU A 149 9.11 -15.55 4.94
C GLU A 149 7.77 -14.84 4.91
N ILE A 150 7.66 -13.71 5.62
CA ILE A 150 6.46 -12.87 5.63
C ILE A 150 6.22 -12.27 4.25
N ALA A 151 7.27 -11.73 3.61
CA ALA A 151 7.19 -11.16 2.26
C ALA A 151 6.68 -12.19 1.25
N LYS A 152 7.23 -13.42 1.28
CA LYS A 152 6.78 -14.53 0.43
C LYS A 152 5.33 -14.93 0.73
N ALA A 153 4.95 -15.01 2.01
CA ALA A 153 3.60 -15.40 2.41
C ALA A 153 2.52 -14.38 2.00
N LEU A 154 2.85 -13.09 1.99
CA LEU A 154 1.93 -12.00 1.62
C LEU A 154 2.03 -11.58 0.15
N GLY A 155 3.00 -12.10 -0.60
CA GLY A 155 3.27 -11.64 -1.97
C GLY A 155 3.79 -10.20 -2.06
N TRP A 156 4.49 -9.73 -1.03
CA TRP A 156 5.01 -8.36 -0.93
C TRP A 156 6.52 -8.30 -1.06
N SER A 157 7.05 -7.09 -1.24
CA SER A 157 8.50 -6.86 -1.10
C SER A 157 8.92 -6.92 0.38
N GLU A 158 10.16 -7.35 0.63
CA GLU A 158 10.76 -7.27 1.96
C GLU A 158 10.75 -5.83 2.51
N SER A 159 10.91 -4.83 1.64
CA SER A 159 10.85 -3.43 2.02
C SER A 159 9.47 -3.01 2.53
N ALA A 160 8.38 -3.48 1.92
CA ALA A 160 7.02 -3.23 2.38
C ALA A 160 6.79 -3.83 3.78
N VAL A 161 7.20 -5.09 3.98
CA VAL A 161 7.13 -5.77 5.29
C VAL A 161 7.91 -4.98 6.36
N SER A 162 9.10 -4.49 6.03
CA SER A 162 9.90 -3.65 6.94
C SER A 162 9.18 -2.36 7.33
N ARG A 163 8.51 -1.67 6.41
CA ARG A 163 7.78 -0.43 6.72
C ARG A 163 6.61 -0.69 7.66
N TYR A 164 5.75 -1.66 7.33
CA TYR A 164 4.63 -2.04 8.21
C TYR A 164 5.10 -2.50 9.59
N ALA A 165 6.17 -3.31 9.66
CA ALA A 165 6.74 -3.72 10.94
C ALA A 165 7.30 -2.55 11.77
N GLY A 166 7.70 -1.45 11.12
CA GLY A 166 8.21 -0.25 11.77
C GLY A 166 7.11 0.60 12.39
N ILE A 167 5.93 0.67 11.76
CA ILE A 167 4.78 1.49 12.21
C ILE A 167 4.34 1.12 13.63
N ALA A 168 4.27 -0.16 13.95
CA ALA A 168 3.88 -0.63 15.28
C ALA A 168 4.83 -0.19 16.42
N LYS A 169 6.01 0.36 16.07
CA LYS A 169 7.02 0.86 17.02
C LYS A 169 7.18 2.38 16.98
N MET A 170 6.37 3.08 16.20
CA MET A 170 6.41 4.54 16.11
C MET A 170 5.75 5.19 17.33
N PRO A 171 6.00 6.48 17.60
CA PRO A 171 5.27 7.26 18.59
C PRO A 171 3.75 7.23 18.37
N ASP A 172 2.98 7.39 19.45
CA ASP A 172 1.51 7.27 19.43
C ASP A 172 0.84 8.23 18.43
N GLU A 173 1.41 9.42 18.24
CA GLU A 173 0.94 10.42 17.28
C GLU A 173 0.99 9.89 15.84
N LEU A 174 2.10 9.23 15.45
CA LEU A 174 2.22 8.60 14.13
C LEU A 174 1.39 7.31 14.02
N GLN A 175 1.22 6.59 15.12
CA GLN A 175 0.31 5.44 15.17
C GLN A 175 -1.15 5.87 14.99
N ALA A 176 -1.55 7.04 15.51
CA ALA A 176 -2.89 7.58 15.32
C ALA A 176 -3.18 7.84 13.83
N LEU A 177 -2.22 8.38 13.09
CA LEU A 177 -2.32 8.54 11.63
C LEU A 177 -2.50 7.21 10.90
N ALA A 178 -1.77 6.16 11.33
CA ALA A 178 -1.92 4.82 10.76
C ALA A 178 -3.32 4.22 11.04
N ARG A 179 -3.93 4.50 12.20
CA ARG A 179 -5.32 4.12 12.52
C ARG A 179 -6.32 4.89 11.65
N ALA A 180 -6.03 6.15 11.36
CA ALA A 180 -6.77 6.98 10.41
C ALA A 180 -6.43 6.66 8.92
N ASN A 181 -5.72 5.56 8.68
CA ASN A 181 -5.39 5.02 7.36
C ASN A 181 -4.47 5.91 6.49
N ALA A 182 -3.59 6.69 7.11
CA ALA A 182 -2.55 7.40 6.37
C ALA A 182 -1.62 6.42 5.62
N PRO A 183 -1.11 6.78 4.42
CA PRO A 183 -0.31 5.87 3.60
C PRO A 183 0.98 5.40 4.28
N VAL A 184 1.27 4.10 4.21
CA VAL A 184 2.47 3.46 4.79
C VAL A 184 3.80 4.14 4.41
N LEU A 185 3.91 4.67 3.19
CA LEU A 185 5.12 5.35 2.72
C LEU A 185 5.30 6.70 3.42
N ALA A 186 4.24 7.50 3.51
CA ALA A 186 4.26 8.80 4.19
C ALA A 186 4.59 8.61 5.68
N LEU A 187 3.98 7.61 6.33
CA LEU A 187 4.27 7.25 7.72
C LEU A 187 5.72 6.81 7.93
N SER A 188 6.27 6.02 7.00
CA SER A 188 7.68 5.60 7.06
C SER A 188 8.64 6.78 6.96
N ASP A 189 8.32 7.77 6.12
CA ASP A 189 9.12 8.98 5.96
C ASP A 189 8.99 9.88 7.19
N LEU A 190 7.77 10.08 7.72
CA LEU A 190 7.52 10.80 8.97
C LEU A 190 8.24 10.17 10.16
N GLY A 191 8.27 8.84 10.26
CA GLY A 191 9.02 8.16 11.31
C GLY A 191 10.53 8.36 11.22
N SER A 192 11.06 8.57 10.01
CA SER A 192 12.47 8.95 9.81
C SER A 192 12.73 10.40 10.20
N LEU A 193 11.83 11.32 9.83
CA LEU A 193 11.90 12.74 10.19
C LEU A 193 11.73 12.98 11.68
N TRP A 194 10.87 12.22 12.35
CA TRP A 194 10.66 12.30 13.80
C TRP A 194 11.97 12.13 14.58
N LYS A 195 12.85 11.24 14.11
CA LYS A 195 14.17 11.03 14.74
C LYS A 195 15.15 12.18 14.51
N LYS A 196 14.94 12.97 13.44
CA LYS A 196 15.77 14.14 13.13
C LYS A 196 15.29 15.39 13.85
N ASP A 197 13.99 15.67 13.76
CA ASP A 197 13.36 16.86 14.31
C ASP A 197 11.89 16.55 14.67
N GLU A 198 11.69 16.15 15.92
CA GLU A 198 10.37 15.88 16.47
C GLU A 198 9.46 17.13 16.49
N GLY A 199 10.04 18.30 16.75
CA GLY A 199 9.29 19.56 16.84
C GLY A 199 8.67 19.96 15.50
N ALA A 200 9.46 19.86 14.42
CA ALA A 200 8.97 20.12 13.07
C ALA A 200 7.87 19.15 12.64
N VAL A 201 7.99 17.86 12.97
CA VAL A 201 6.95 16.87 12.65
C VAL A 201 5.67 17.16 13.43
N ARG A 202 5.74 17.46 14.73
CA ARG A 202 4.56 17.85 15.52
C ARG A 202 3.87 19.09 14.96
N ALA A 203 4.62 20.11 14.56
CA ALA A 203 4.07 21.33 13.95
C ALA A 203 3.37 21.03 12.61
N PHE A 204 3.98 20.18 11.78
CA PHE A 204 3.37 19.73 10.52
C PHE A 204 2.05 18.98 10.75
N LEU A 205 2.00 18.06 11.72
CA LEU A 205 0.80 17.30 12.04
C LEU A 205 -0.33 18.17 12.63
N ALA A 206 0.01 19.23 13.36
CA ALA A 206 -0.99 20.17 13.87
C ALA A 206 -1.64 21.01 12.76
N GLY A 207 -0.91 21.30 11.68
CA GLY A 207 -1.37 22.13 10.56
C GLY A 207 -1.93 21.35 9.36
N THR A 208 -1.79 20.03 9.33
CA THR A 208 -2.13 19.21 8.15
C THR A 208 -3.17 18.15 8.52
N PRO A 209 -4.36 18.14 7.88
CA PRO A 209 -5.35 17.10 8.11
C PRO A 209 -4.84 15.76 7.56
N VAL A 210 -5.33 14.64 8.11
CA VAL A 210 -4.82 13.30 7.79
C VAL A 210 -4.95 12.96 6.30
N GLU A 211 -6.01 13.42 5.65
CA GLU A 211 -6.28 13.24 4.22
C GLU A 211 -5.23 13.89 3.30
N ASP A 212 -4.56 14.94 3.77
CA ASP A 212 -3.51 15.65 3.03
C ASP A 212 -2.11 15.08 3.32
N ILE A 213 -2.00 14.10 4.24
CA ILE A 213 -0.74 13.43 4.54
C ILE A 213 -0.44 12.43 3.43
N THR A 214 0.32 12.91 2.45
CA THR A 214 0.77 12.16 1.29
C THR A 214 2.29 12.14 1.26
N ARG A 215 2.85 11.30 0.38
CA ARG A 215 4.30 11.27 0.18
C ARG A 215 4.86 12.63 -0.27
N VAL A 216 4.07 13.42 -1.00
CA VAL A 216 4.48 14.73 -1.51
C VAL A 216 4.56 15.76 -0.39
N THR A 217 3.54 15.81 0.48
CA THR A 217 3.53 16.76 1.61
C THR A 217 4.63 16.43 2.62
N VAL A 218 4.89 15.15 2.88
CA VAL A 218 6.01 14.73 3.74
C VAL A 218 7.37 15.00 3.09
N ALA A 219 7.49 14.89 1.77
CA ALA A 219 8.73 15.24 1.06
C ALA A 219 9.03 16.75 1.15
N ALA A 220 8.00 17.61 1.10
CA ALA A 220 8.17 19.05 1.31
C ALA A 220 8.67 19.35 2.73
N LEU A 221 8.09 18.72 3.75
CA LEU A 221 8.57 18.83 5.14
C LEU A 221 10.03 18.39 5.27
N ARG A 222 10.40 17.28 4.62
CA ARG A 222 11.79 16.80 4.62
C ARG A 222 12.75 17.84 4.06
N ALA A 223 12.41 18.45 2.91
CA ALA A 223 13.24 19.47 2.30
C ALA A 223 13.40 20.70 3.19
N GLU A 224 12.34 21.09 3.92
CA GLU A 224 12.39 22.20 4.87
C GLU A 224 13.29 21.92 6.08
N ILE A 225 13.21 20.69 6.63
CA ILE A 225 14.06 20.26 7.74
C ILE A 225 15.52 20.17 7.29
N ASP A 226 15.79 19.54 6.15
CA ASP A 226 17.15 19.41 5.61
C ASP A 226 17.75 20.82 5.33
N ALA A 227 16.98 21.76 4.75
CA ALA A 227 17.42 23.15 4.53
C ALA A 227 17.71 23.93 5.83
N ARG A 228 16.91 23.72 6.89
CA ARG A 228 17.18 24.33 8.21
C ARG A 228 18.46 23.79 8.84
N GLN A 229 18.77 22.51 8.66
CA GLN A 229 20.00 21.89 9.17
C GLN A 229 21.25 22.38 8.42
N ASP A 230 21.16 22.56 7.10
CA ASP A 230 22.24 23.12 6.30
C ASP A 230 22.56 24.58 6.69
N ALA A 231 21.53 25.39 6.98
CA ALA A 231 21.71 26.77 7.44
C ALA A 231 22.41 26.86 8.82
N HIS A 232 22.10 25.96 9.75
CA HIS A 232 22.76 25.90 11.07
C HIS A 232 24.20 25.38 10.98
N SER A 233 24.56 24.64 9.92
CA SER A 233 25.92 24.12 9.72
C SER A 233 26.86 25.17 9.14
N ASN A 234 26.35 26.13 8.35
CA ASN A 234 27.13 27.22 7.77
C ASN A 234 27.38 28.40 8.71
N ASP A 235 26.66 28.52 9.83
CA ASP A 235 26.83 29.62 10.80
C ASP A 235 27.91 29.33 11.86
N ASN A 236 28.57 28.17 11.80
CA ASN A 236 29.57 27.75 12.79
C ASN A 236 31.02 27.85 12.30
N THR A 237 31.28 28.64 11.25
CA THR A 237 32.63 28.94 10.77
C THR A 237 32.86 30.45 10.68
N ASP A 238 32.80 31.16 11.80
CA ASP A 238 33.54 32.42 11.94
C ASP A 238 33.72 32.79 13.43
N GLN A 239 34.90 32.46 13.97
CA GLN A 239 35.52 33.25 15.03
C GLN A 239 36.98 33.56 14.64
N PRO A 240 37.48 34.78 14.90
CA PRO A 240 38.69 35.28 14.28
C PRO A 240 39.93 34.89 15.10
N GLU A 241 40.81 34.06 14.55
CA GLU A 241 42.16 33.89 15.10
C GLU A 241 43.15 34.85 14.42
N GLN A 242 43.68 35.76 15.24
CA GLN A 242 44.81 36.63 14.96
C GLN A 242 46.05 35.79 14.60
N ILE A 243 46.59 35.96 13.39
CA ILE A 243 47.95 35.51 13.08
C ILE A 243 48.78 36.71 12.58
N VAL A 244 49.90 36.86 13.28
CA VAL A 244 50.89 37.94 13.23
C VAL A 244 51.73 37.86 11.94
N ALA A 245 52.17 39.04 11.51
CA ALA A 245 52.84 39.38 10.26
C ALA A 245 54.14 38.61 9.90
N ARG A 246 54.39 38.47 8.58
CA ARG A 246 55.62 38.98 7.95
C ARG A 246 55.47 39.15 6.42
N PRO A 247 56.16 40.13 5.80
CA PRO A 247 55.85 40.61 4.45
C PRO A 247 56.82 40.05 3.39
N THR A 248 56.34 39.88 2.16
CA THR A 248 57.20 39.88 0.98
C THR A 248 56.55 40.63 -0.18
N MET A 249 57.35 41.55 -0.70
CA MET A 249 57.20 42.53 -1.77
C MET A 249 56.63 42.05 -3.12
N LEU A 250 55.77 42.92 -3.67
CA LEU A 250 55.87 43.59 -4.98
C LEU A 250 55.77 42.76 -6.28
N SER A 251 54.69 42.96 -7.04
CA SER A 251 54.68 43.45 -8.44
C SER A 251 53.22 43.62 -8.95
N SER A 252 52.89 44.83 -9.37
CA SER A 252 51.64 45.25 -10.05
C SER A 252 51.80 45.13 -11.60
N PRO A 253 50.91 45.69 -12.46
CA PRO A 253 49.44 45.82 -12.49
C PRO A 253 48.82 45.41 -13.86
N SER A 254 47.52 45.70 -14.06
CA SER A 254 46.74 45.85 -15.31
C SER A 254 46.09 44.54 -15.82
N ASP A 255 44.83 44.49 -16.25
CA ASP A 255 44.04 45.51 -16.95
C ASP A 255 42.52 45.26 -16.79
N GLU A 256 41.74 46.32 -16.92
CA GLU A 256 40.28 46.32 -16.99
C GLU A 256 39.78 45.64 -18.27
N THR A 257 38.69 44.87 -18.21
CA THR A 257 37.53 44.98 -19.12
C THR A 257 36.44 43.93 -18.82
N ALA A 258 35.27 44.40 -18.37
CA ALA A 258 33.97 43.87 -18.79
C ALA A 258 33.59 44.61 -20.09
N PRO A 259 32.76 44.10 -21.03
CA PRO A 259 31.49 43.37 -20.84
C PRO A 259 31.45 42.07 -21.69
N ASP A 260 30.46 41.18 -21.63
CA ASP A 260 29.13 41.36 -22.20
C ASP A 260 28.28 40.10 -21.93
N GLN A 261 26.99 40.33 -21.72
CA GLN A 261 25.99 39.30 -21.46
C GLN A 261 25.59 38.64 -22.78
N GLN A 262 25.86 37.35 -22.95
CA GLN A 262 25.15 36.54 -23.95
C GLN A 262 24.56 35.30 -23.30
N SER A 263 23.24 35.29 -23.30
CA SER A 263 22.37 34.22 -22.87
C SER A 263 22.63 32.97 -23.72
N GLU A 264 23.38 32.01 -23.18
CA GLU A 264 23.42 30.66 -23.74
C GLU A 264 22.08 29.97 -23.47
N MET A 265 21.28 29.84 -24.53
CA MET A 265 20.16 28.90 -24.61
C MET A 265 20.70 27.48 -24.49
N THR A 266 20.82 26.97 -23.27
CA THR A 266 21.08 25.55 -23.04
C THR A 266 19.84 24.76 -23.49
N ARG A 267 19.96 24.08 -24.64
CA ARG A 267 19.02 23.05 -25.06
C ARG A 267 18.95 21.98 -23.96
N SER A 268 17.86 22.01 -23.19
CA SER A 268 17.51 20.95 -22.24
C SER A 268 17.24 19.67 -23.05
N GLN A 269 18.15 18.69 -22.95
CA GLN A 269 17.86 17.34 -23.42
C GLN A 269 16.86 16.71 -22.44
N PRO A 270 15.71 16.19 -22.90
CA PRO A 270 14.77 15.56 -22.00
C PRO A 270 15.29 14.20 -21.53
N GLY A 271 15.17 13.95 -20.23
CA GLY A 271 15.30 12.60 -19.65
C GLY A 271 14.25 11.62 -20.22
N PRO A 272 14.38 10.33 -19.88
CA PRO A 272 14.00 9.20 -20.76
C PRO A 272 12.49 8.94 -20.90
N VAL A 273 11.61 9.79 -20.37
CA VAL A 273 10.15 9.56 -20.42
C VAL A 273 9.43 10.83 -20.82
N ALA A 274 8.69 10.78 -21.93
CA ALA A 274 7.78 11.81 -22.39
C ALA A 274 6.34 11.42 -22.06
N ILE A 275 5.64 12.26 -21.30
CA ILE A 275 4.21 12.06 -21.01
C ILE A 275 3.41 12.90 -22.02
N LEU A 276 2.57 12.25 -22.81
CA LEU A 276 1.67 12.90 -23.76
C LEU A 276 0.31 13.12 -23.13
N CYS A 277 -0.25 14.30 -23.36
CA CYS A 277 -1.58 14.66 -22.92
C CYS A 277 -2.38 15.33 -24.03
N ARG A 278 -3.70 15.25 -23.92
CA ARG A 278 -4.65 15.89 -24.82
C ARG A 278 -5.38 17.00 -24.08
N HIS A 279 -5.49 18.15 -24.75
CA HIS A 279 -6.34 19.27 -24.34
C HIS A 279 -7.17 19.68 -25.55
N GLY A 280 -8.49 19.50 -25.44
CA GLY A 280 -9.39 19.62 -26.59
C GLY A 280 -9.02 18.67 -27.73
N VAL A 281 -8.60 19.21 -28.88
CA VAL A 281 -8.21 18.45 -30.08
C VAL A 281 -6.69 18.32 -30.24
N ALA A 282 -5.91 19.01 -29.40
CA ALA A 282 -4.46 19.07 -29.51
C ALA A 282 -3.80 18.05 -28.59
N ILE A 283 -2.71 17.42 -29.06
CA ILE A 283 -1.85 16.52 -28.27
C ILE A 283 -0.55 17.27 -28.01
N GLY A 284 -0.16 17.35 -26.75
CA GLY A 284 1.05 18.02 -26.29
C GLY A 284 1.85 17.16 -25.31
N ARG A 285 3.08 17.56 -25.06
CA ARG A 285 4.00 16.92 -24.13
C ARG A 285 4.00 17.67 -22.80
N ILE A 286 3.81 16.96 -21.69
CA ILE A 286 3.92 17.54 -20.35
C ILE A 286 5.40 17.78 -20.03
N LEU A 287 5.70 19.00 -19.59
CA LEU A 287 7.03 19.36 -19.09
C LEU A 287 7.12 19.06 -17.60
N THR A 288 7.91 18.05 -17.25
CA THR A 288 8.14 17.62 -15.87
C THR A 288 9.34 18.32 -15.21
N ASP A 289 10.15 19.03 -16.00
CA ASP A 289 11.34 19.77 -15.59
C ASP A 289 11.04 21.22 -15.18
N ARG A 290 9.80 21.70 -15.38
CA ARG A 290 9.38 23.07 -15.07
C ARG A 290 8.17 23.09 -14.15
N LYS A 291 8.18 24.00 -13.18
CA LYS A 291 7.08 24.17 -12.24
C LYS A 291 5.98 25.08 -12.82
N PRO A 292 4.70 24.66 -12.78
CA PRO A 292 3.56 25.51 -13.12
C PRO A 292 3.38 26.63 -12.08
N SER A 293 2.62 27.66 -12.43
CA SER A 293 2.30 28.76 -11.51
C SER A 293 1.34 28.33 -10.40
N THR A 294 0.57 27.26 -10.62
CA THR A 294 -0.38 26.71 -9.65
C THR A 294 -0.26 25.20 -9.50
N ASN A 295 -0.44 24.66 -8.29
CA ASN A 295 -0.46 23.21 -8.01
C ASN A 295 -1.62 22.43 -8.68
N LYS A 296 -2.50 23.11 -9.41
CA LYS A 296 -3.65 22.53 -10.13
C LYS A 296 -3.51 22.61 -11.65
N ALA A 297 -2.34 22.96 -12.16
CA ALA A 297 -2.07 23.06 -13.58
C ALA A 297 -0.78 22.32 -13.96
N LEU A 298 -0.61 22.02 -15.24
CA LEU A 298 0.62 21.46 -15.81
C LEU A 298 1.06 22.32 -16.99
N LEU A 299 2.38 22.43 -17.17
CA LEU A 299 2.95 23.04 -18.37
C LEU A 299 2.95 22.00 -19.50
N VAL A 300 2.29 22.32 -20.60
CA VAL A 300 2.18 21.47 -21.77
C VAL A 300 2.79 22.19 -22.97
N SER A 301 3.65 21.46 -23.67
CA SER A 301 4.30 21.88 -24.91
C SER A 301 3.58 21.25 -26.09
N PHE A 302 3.01 22.08 -26.96
CA PHE A 302 2.46 21.67 -28.25
C PHE A 302 3.45 21.99 -29.38
N ASP A 303 3.29 21.30 -30.51
CA ASP A 303 4.00 21.57 -31.75
C ASP A 303 5.53 21.62 -31.57
N ASP A 304 6.11 20.61 -30.90
CA ASP A 304 7.55 20.46 -30.62
C ASP A 304 8.22 21.67 -29.94
N GLY A 305 7.47 22.38 -29.09
CA GLY A 305 8.00 23.51 -28.30
C GLY A 305 7.68 24.88 -28.86
N ALA A 306 6.96 24.97 -29.99
CA ALA A 306 6.51 26.25 -30.53
C ALA A 306 5.43 26.92 -29.68
N ARG A 307 4.67 26.13 -28.89
CA ARG A 307 3.59 26.65 -28.05
C ARG A 307 3.64 26.01 -26.66
N LEU A 308 3.81 26.86 -25.64
CA LEU A 308 3.81 26.46 -24.24
C LEU A 308 2.57 27.04 -23.56
N GLU A 309 1.75 26.17 -23.00
CA GLU A 309 0.54 26.56 -22.29
C GLU A 309 0.50 25.94 -20.90
N GLU A 310 -0.04 26.69 -19.95
CA GLU A 310 -0.34 26.18 -18.62
C GLU A 310 -1.81 25.76 -18.60
N ILE A 311 -2.05 24.47 -18.42
CA ILE A 311 -3.38 23.88 -18.56
C ILE A 311 -3.83 23.31 -17.20
N PRO A 312 -5.05 23.63 -16.74
CA PRO A 312 -5.61 23.04 -15.52
C PRO A 312 -5.72 21.52 -15.61
N LEU A 313 -5.42 20.81 -14.52
CA LEU A 313 -5.56 19.35 -14.44
C LEU A 313 -6.98 18.84 -14.77
N SER A 314 -8.00 19.67 -14.59
CA SER A 314 -9.40 19.34 -14.91
C SER A 314 -9.67 19.24 -16.41
N GLU A 315 -8.79 19.80 -17.25
CA GLU A 315 -8.99 19.89 -18.70
C GLU A 315 -8.03 18.98 -19.48
N ILE A 316 -7.14 18.27 -18.79
CA ILE A 316 -6.10 17.43 -19.39
C ILE A 316 -6.50 15.96 -19.36
N GLU A 317 -6.42 15.30 -20.51
CA GLU A 317 -6.53 13.85 -20.63
C GLU A 317 -5.15 13.24 -20.90
N LEU A 318 -4.70 12.28 -20.07
CA LEU A 318 -3.45 11.56 -20.30
C LEU A 318 -3.61 10.57 -21.45
N VAL A 319 -2.78 10.71 -22.48
CA VAL A 319 -2.86 9.87 -23.69
C VAL A 319 -1.91 8.70 -23.60
N ASP A 320 -0.63 8.98 -23.37
CA ASP A 320 0.41 7.95 -23.38
C ASP A 320 1.65 8.36 -22.58
N VAL A 321 2.46 7.38 -22.20
CA VAL A 321 3.76 7.56 -21.56
C VAL A 321 4.77 6.85 -22.44
N ILE A 322 5.58 7.62 -23.16
CA ILE A 322 6.53 7.11 -24.14
C ILE A 322 7.93 7.24 -23.56
N ASP A 323 8.74 6.18 -23.68
CA ASP A 323 10.17 6.29 -23.46
C ASP A 323 10.78 7.11 -24.61
N ALA A 324 11.39 8.26 -24.30
CA ALA A 324 11.92 9.21 -25.28
C ALA A 324 13.27 8.76 -25.87
#